data_AF-D5LGM5-F1
#
_entry.id   AF-D5LGM5-F1
#
_cell.length_a   1.000
_cell.length_b   1.000
_cell.length_c   1.000
_cell.angle_alpha   90.00
_cell.angle_beta   90.00
_cell.angle_gamma   90.00
#
_symmetry.space_group_name_H-M   'P 1'
#
loop_
_entity.id
_entity.type
_entity.pdbx_description
1 polymer ?
#
loop_
_entity_poly.entity_id
_entity_poly.type
_entity_poly.pdbx_seq_one_letter_code
_entity_poly.pdbx_strand_id
1 'polypeptide(L)' 'ELYFANHQRVTRGMDSIILILLEPLPLYLIPSKYYQLKSMMSRRTYLEWPPEGAKQKLFWANLRAALQTDLPITSEREE' A
#
# COMPACT_ATOMS: atom_id res chain seq x y z
N GLU A 1 -6.91 3.95 -15.36
CA GLU A 1 -6.59 3.21 -14.12
C GLU A 1 -7.27 3.96 -12.98
N LEU A 2 -7.58 3.33 -11.84
CA LEU A 2 -8.17 3.98 -10.67
C LEU A 2 -7.58 5.39 -10.50
N TYR A 3 -8.45 6.36 -10.17
CA TYR A 3 -8.27 7.83 -10.20
C TYR A 3 -6.93 8.39 -9.67
N PHE A 4 -6.15 7.57 -8.96
CA PHE A 4 -4.84 7.84 -8.38
C PHE A 4 -3.69 8.00 -9.38
N ALA A 5 -3.78 7.45 -10.60
CA ALA A 5 -2.67 7.49 -11.58
C ALA A 5 -2.33 8.91 -12.10
N ASN A 6 -3.25 9.88 -11.95
CA ASN A 6 -3.07 11.26 -12.41
C ASN A 6 -2.49 12.22 -11.36
N HIS A 7 -2.31 11.79 -10.11
CA HIS A 7 -1.68 12.64 -9.10
C HIS A 7 -0.20 12.30 -8.96
N GLN A 8 0.65 13.10 -9.61
CA GLN A 8 2.11 13.14 -9.41
C GLN A 8 2.55 13.31 -7.94
N ARG A 9 1.64 13.68 -7.04
CA ARG A 9 1.85 13.73 -5.59
C ARG A 9 1.88 12.34 -4.93
N VAL A 10 1.17 11.36 -5.51
CA VAL A 10 1.09 9.98 -4.99
C VAL A 10 2.36 9.19 -5.30
N THR A 11 3.02 9.44 -6.43
CA THR A 11 4.29 8.80 -6.79
C THR A 11 5.46 9.25 -5.93
N ARG A 12 5.42 10.46 -5.35
CA ARG A 12 6.38 10.93 -4.33
C ARG A 12 6.01 10.46 -2.91
N GLY A 13 4.78 9.99 -2.69
CA GLY A 13 4.24 9.53 -1.42
C GLY A 13 3.90 8.04 -1.40
N MET A 14 4.69 7.16 -2.03
CA MET A 14 4.45 5.70 -1.91
C MET A 14 4.49 5.22 -0.45
N ASP A 15 5.15 5.96 0.45
CA ASP A 15 5.17 5.74 1.89
C ASP A 15 3.85 6.10 2.59
N SER A 16 2.90 6.75 1.88
CA SER A 16 1.59 7.15 2.39
C SER A 16 0.44 6.23 1.97
N ILE A 17 0.73 5.17 1.20
CA ILE A 17 -0.28 4.20 0.75
C ILE A 17 -0.15 2.90 1.53
N ILE A 18 -1.24 2.50 2.19
CA ILE A 18 -1.34 1.18 2.81
C ILE A 18 -2.10 0.26 1.85
N LEU A 19 -1.44 -0.81 1.39
CA LEU A 19 -2.07 -1.84 0.55
C LEU A 19 -2.59 -2.97 1.43
N ILE A 20 -3.87 -3.32 1.30
CA ILE A 20 -4.50 -4.43 2.02
C ILE A 20 -4.98 -5.47 1.01
N LEU A 21 -4.53 -6.72 1.15
CA LEU A 21 -5.00 -7.86 0.37
C LEU A 21 -6.03 -8.64 1.18
N LEU A 22 -7.30 -8.57 0.78
CA LEU A 22 -8.36 -9.38 1.38
C LEU A 22 -8.30 -10.84 0.91
N GLU A 23 -7.80 -11.03 -0.30
CA GLU A 23 -7.60 -12.33 -0.95
C GLU A 23 -6.22 -12.32 -1.63
N PRO A 24 -5.56 -13.48 -1.76
CA PRO A 24 -4.28 -13.55 -2.47
C PRO A 24 -4.47 -13.11 -3.93
N LEU A 25 -3.67 -12.14 -4.37
CA LEU A 25 -3.71 -11.61 -5.74
C LEU A 25 -2.49 -12.11 -6.53
N PRO A 26 -2.67 -13.09 -7.43
CA PRO A 26 -1.60 -13.54 -8.31
C PRO A 26 -1.09 -12.41 -9.21
N LEU A 27 0.23 -12.23 -9.28
CA LEU A 27 0.85 -11.13 -10.03
C LEU A 27 0.55 -11.18 -11.54
N TYR A 28 0.30 -12.37 -12.10
CA TYR A 28 -0.03 -12.54 -13.52
C TYR A 28 -1.42 -12.01 -13.87
N LEU A 29 -2.33 -11.89 -12.89
CA LEU A 29 -3.65 -11.30 -13.08
C LEU A 29 -3.60 -9.78 -13.13
N ILE A 30 -2.47 -9.15 -12.80
CA ILE A 30 -2.30 -7.70 -12.83
C ILE A 30 -1.88 -7.29 -14.25
N PRO A 31 -2.72 -6.57 -15.02
CA PRO A 31 -2.36 -6.07 -16.33
C PRO A 31 -1.05 -5.28 -16.34
N SER A 32 -0.27 -5.42 -17.41
CA SER A 32 1.08 -4.84 -17.53
C SER A 32 1.13 -3.32 -17.43
N LYS A 33 0.02 -2.63 -17.72
CA LYS A 33 -0.09 -1.18 -17.57
C LYS A 33 -0.04 -0.68 -16.11
N TYR A 34 -0.35 -1.53 -15.13
CA TYR A 34 -0.37 -1.16 -13.71
C TYR A 34 1.04 -1.25 -13.08
N TYR A 35 1.99 -0.47 -13.60
CA TYR A 35 3.39 -0.50 -13.14
C TYR A 35 3.54 -0.19 -11.65
N GLN A 36 2.77 0.77 -11.13
CA GLN A 36 2.82 1.16 -9.72
C GLN A 36 2.37 0.04 -8.80
N LEU A 37 1.22 -0.59 -9.11
CA LEU A 37 0.72 -1.72 -8.33
C LEU A 37 1.71 -2.90 -8.36
N LYS A 38 2.29 -3.21 -9.52
CA LYS A 38 3.32 -4.26 -9.64
C LYS A 38 4.55 -3.96 -8.79
N SER A 39 5.00 -2.70 -8.76
CA SER A 39 6.12 -2.26 -7.92
C SER A 39 5.81 -2.36 -6.42
N MET A 40 4.62 -1.98 -5.99
CA MET A 40 4.21 -2.13 -4.58
C MET A 40 4.11 -3.60 -4.17
N MET A 41 3.54 -4.44 -5.05
CA MET A 41 3.43 -5.87 -4.82
C MET A 41 4.81 -6.54 -4.74
N SER A 42 5.79 -6.13 -5.54
CA SER A 42 7.15 -6.69 -5.50
C SER A 42 7.90 -6.31 -4.22
N ARG A 43 7.66 -5.11 -3.67
CA ARG A 43 8.22 -4.66 -2.39
C ARG A 43 7.60 -5.34 -1.16
N ARG A 44 6.49 -6.07 -1.34
CA ARG A 44 5.76 -6.76 -0.26
C ARG A 44 5.36 -5.84 0.90
N THR A 45 5.09 -4.58 0.61
CA THR A 45 4.66 -3.57 1.60
C THR A 45 3.15 -3.58 1.82
N TYR A 46 2.53 -4.76 1.76
CA TYR A 46 1.09 -4.94 1.87
C TYR A 46 0.74 -5.77 3.10
N LEU A 47 -0.47 -5.58 3.61
CA LEU A 47 -1.04 -6.36 4.71
C LEU A 47 -2.00 -7.40 4.13
N GLU A 48 -1.74 -8.68 4.37
CA GLU A 48 -2.65 -9.76 4.00
C GLU A 48 -3.68 -9.98 5.11
N TRP A 49 -4.94 -10.12 4.72
CA TRP A 49 -6.00 -10.52 5.64
C TRP A 49 -5.87 -12.01 5.97
N PRO A 50 -5.64 -12.38 7.23
CA PRO A 50 -5.48 -13.78 7.58
C PRO A 50 -6.85 -14.48 7.62
N PRO A 51 -6.99 -15.68 7.02
CA PRO A 51 -8.21 -16.46 7.11
C PRO A 51 -8.46 -16.99 8.53
N GLU A 52 -7.40 -17.17 9.33
CA GLU A 52 -7.53 -17.64 10.71
C GLU A 52 -7.85 -16.48 11.67
N GLY A 53 -9.00 -16.56 12.35
CA GLY A 53 -9.47 -15.52 13.29
C GLY A 53 -8.45 -15.15 14.38
N ALA A 54 -7.64 -16.10 14.83
CA ALA A 54 -6.59 -15.85 15.83
C ALA A 54 -5.51 -14.86 15.34
N LYS A 55 -5.19 -14.85 14.04
CA LYS A 55 -4.19 -13.96 13.45
C LYS A 55 -4.77 -12.58 13.08
N GLN A 56 -6.09 -12.44 12.99
CA GLN A 56 -6.74 -11.16 12.69
C GLN A 56 -6.42 -10.08 13.73
N LYS A 57 -6.22 -10.45 14.99
CA LYS A 57 -5.81 -9.50 16.05
C LYS A 57 -4.47 -8.84 15.72
N LEU A 58 -3.51 -9.60 15.18
CA LEU A 58 -2.21 -9.10 14.77
C LEU A 58 -2.33 -8.22 13.51
N PHE A 59 -3.15 -8.63 12.54
CA PHE A 59 -3.48 -7.80 11.37
C PHE A 59 -3.97 -6.41 11.80
N TRP A 60 -4.96 -6.33 12.69
CA TRP A 60 -5.50 -5.06 13.18
C TRP A 60 -4.50 -4.25 14.02
N ALA A 61 -3.54 -4.90 14.68
CA ALA A 61 -2.46 -4.20 15.37
C ALA A 61 -1.50 -3.55 14.35
N ASN A 62 -1.08 -4.30 13.33
CA ASN A 62 -0.20 -3.80 12.27
C ASN A 62 -0.85 -2.67 11.47
N LEU A 63 -2.14 -2.79 11.15
CA LEU A 63 -2.89 -1.74 10.46
C LEU A 63 -2.98 -0.46 11.28
N ARG A 64 -3.30 -0.57 12.58
CA ARG A 64 -3.32 0.60 13.48
C ARG A 64 -1.95 1.24 13.60
N ALA A 65 -0.88 0.46 13.70
CA ALA A 65 0.48 0.98 13.73
C ALA A 65 0.82 1.75 12.44
N ALA A 66 0.48 1.19 11.27
CA ALA A 66 0.71 1.84 9.98
C ALA A 66 -0.13 3.11 9.77
N LEU A 67 -1.30 3.22 10.40
CA LEU A 67 -2.12 4.43 10.37
C LEU A 67 -1.65 5.51 11.36
N GLN A 68 -0.94 5.10 12.41
CA GLN A 68 -0.42 5.98 13.47
C GLN A 68 1.02 6.40 13.26
N THR A 69 1.73 5.81 12.28
CA THR A 69 3.08 6.26 11.92
C THR A 69 3.00 7.68 11.39
N ASP A 70 3.70 8.60 12.07
CA ASP A 70 3.92 9.96 11.58
C ASP A 70 4.58 9.87 10.21
N LEU A 71 3.81 10.18 9.17
CA LEU A 71 4.34 10.30 7.83
C LEU A 71 5.40 11.41 7.87
N PRO A 72 6.63 11.17 7.37
CA PRO A 72 7.60 12.25 7.28
C PRO A 72 6.95 13.34 6.44
N ILE A 73 6.65 14.48 7.07
CA ILE A 73 6.10 15.65 6.40
C ILE A 73 7.07 15.92 5.27
N THR A 74 6.62 15.70 4.04
CA THR A 74 7.45 15.97 2.88
C THR A 74 7.56 17.49 2.86
N SER A 75 8.65 18.03 3.41
CA SER A 75 8.91 19.46 3.35
C SER A 75 8.97 19.81 1.88
N GLU A 76 7.94 20.46 1.37
CA GLU A 76 7.98 21.20 0.12
C GLU A 76 9.11 22.22 0.34
N ARG A 77 10.33 21.89 -0.09
CA ARG A 77 11.36 22.90 -0.28
C ARG A 77 10.92 23.67 -1.51
N GLU A 78 10.32 24.82 -1.26
CA GLU A 78 10.26 25.92 -2.20
C GLU A 78 11.68 26.23 -2.69
N GLU A 79 11.89 26.12 -4.00
CA GLU A 79 12.94 26.82 -4.74
C GLU A 79 12.43 27.11 -6.15
#